data_AF-A0A1V5AST0-F1
#
_entry.id   AF-A0A1V5AST0-F1
#
_cell.length_a   1.000
_cell.length_b   1.000
_cell.length_c   1.000
_cell.angle_alpha   90.00
_cell.angle_beta   90.00
_cell.angle_gamma   90.00
#
_symmetry.space_group_name_H-M   'P 1'
#
loop_
_entity.id
_entity.type
_entity.pdbx_description
1 polymer ?
#
loop_
_entity_poly.entity_id
_entity_poly.type
_entity_poly.pdbx_seq_one_letter_code
_entity_poly.pdbx_strand_id
1 'polypeptide(L)'
;MDDPQLIGKWQSVDFVQRIDAFNPDAKSAIEVTDLKEMRIFLKDGKIYGTNLLWTKGVIIDPIQKTSSKYEIKDINGSTYLFYEWKSGDYALRGMKPWLCVLKKVDSSDYTIVEAPRKEDRIDYPFVADPQVLGRWESVDVAIKPEDFNPGTTNYPASDLHLKGLNISENGSISASFKDRANESDTYTWTKGFVLCERNKTASQYIIREIDGSTYMFFQWKGGDYVLRNMEPHYYILKKVD
;
A
#
# COMPACT_ATOMS: atom_id res chain seq x y z
N MET A 1 -14.95 19.60 -14.43
CA MET A 1 -13.77 20.23 -15.05
C MET A 1 -12.54 19.61 -14.42
N ASP A 2 -11.44 19.51 -15.17
CA ASP A 2 -10.14 19.06 -14.66
C ASP A 2 -9.61 20.06 -13.60
N ASP A 3 -8.80 19.59 -12.66
CA ASP A 3 -8.09 20.42 -11.67
C ASP A 3 -6.59 20.09 -11.72
N PRO A 4 -5.83 20.75 -12.62
CA PRO A 4 -4.41 20.46 -12.82
C PRO A 4 -3.57 20.65 -11.56
N GLN A 5 -4.02 21.49 -10.61
CA GLN A 5 -3.30 21.69 -9.36
C GLN A 5 -3.37 20.46 -8.46
N LEU A 6 -4.43 19.65 -8.55
CA LEU A 6 -4.59 18.44 -7.76
C LEU A 6 -3.67 17.30 -8.25
N ILE A 7 -3.33 17.28 -9.53
CA ILE A 7 -2.50 16.23 -10.13
C ILE A 7 -1.12 16.18 -9.45
N GLY A 8 -0.67 14.95 -9.17
CA GLY A 8 0.64 14.67 -8.59
C GLY A 8 0.56 13.92 -7.26
N LYS A 9 1.69 13.93 -6.55
CA LYS A 9 1.88 13.21 -5.28
C LYS A 9 1.71 14.14 -4.09
N TRP A 10 0.99 13.67 -3.09
CA TRP A 10 0.67 14.40 -1.87
C TRP A 10 0.90 13.52 -0.65
N GLN A 11 1.38 14.10 0.44
CA GLN A 11 1.62 13.41 1.71
C GLN A 11 0.66 13.94 2.77
N SER A 12 -0.03 13.07 3.51
CA SER A 12 -0.81 13.50 4.67
C SER A 12 0.10 14.09 5.76
N VAL A 13 -0.29 15.24 6.32
CA VAL A 13 0.51 15.98 7.31
C VAL A 13 -0.26 16.39 8.54
N ASP A 14 -1.60 16.48 8.48
CA ASP A 14 -2.41 16.89 9.63
C ASP A 14 -3.90 16.52 9.46
N PHE A 15 -4.67 16.63 10.54
CA PHE A 15 -6.12 16.66 10.53
C PHE A 15 -6.64 17.84 11.35
N VAL A 16 -7.45 18.69 10.73
CA VAL A 16 -7.96 19.92 11.37
C VAL A 16 -9.47 20.03 11.22
N GLN A 17 -10.16 20.68 12.15
CA GLN A 17 -11.61 20.89 12.01
C GLN A 17 -11.97 21.98 10.98
N ARG A 18 -11.03 22.88 10.70
CA ARG A 18 -11.20 24.03 9.80
C ARG A 18 -9.83 24.50 9.33
N ILE A 19 -9.77 25.10 8.15
CA ILE A 19 -8.52 25.43 7.45
C ILE A 19 -7.67 26.44 8.25
N ASP A 20 -8.28 27.42 8.92
CA ASP A 20 -7.63 28.43 9.76
C ASP A 20 -6.97 27.85 11.02
N ALA A 21 -7.31 26.62 11.40
CA ALA A 21 -6.66 25.93 12.52
C ALA A 21 -5.35 25.23 12.11
N PHE A 22 -5.06 25.13 10.81
CA PHE A 22 -3.83 24.51 10.33
C PHE A 22 -2.63 25.42 10.54
N ASN A 23 -1.60 24.89 11.21
CA ASN A 23 -0.32 25.55 11.39
C ASN A 23 0.79 24.61 10.90
N PRO A 24 1.44 24.90 9.76
CA PRO A 24 2.47 24.03 9.18
C PRO A 24 3.75 23.92 10.03
N ASP A 25 3.97 24.85 10.95
CA ASP A 25 5.15 24.89 11.82
C ASP A 25 4.89 24.25 13.19
N ALA A 26 3.63 23.96 13.51
CA ALA A 26 3.27 23.22 14.71
C ALA A 26 3.29 21.71 14.46
N LYS A 27 3.64 20.94 15.48
CA LYS A 27 3.33 19.51 15.47
C LYS A 27 1.81 19.35 15.50
N SER A 28 1.28 18.44 14.69
CA SER A 28 -0.14 18.07 14.74
C SER A 28 -0.53 17.74 16.18
N ALA A 29 -1.66 18.29 16.62
CA ALA A 29 -2.22 18.03 17.94
C ALA A 29 -2.72 16.58 18.09
N ILE A 30 -2.89 15.88 16.96
CA ILE A 30 -3.17 14.46 16.95
C ILE A 30 -1.81 13.77 16.77
N GLU A 31 -1.38 13.01 17.78
CA GLU A 31 -0.33 11.99 17.60
C GLU A 31 -0.87 10.89 16.67
N VAL A 32 -1.14 11.22 15.40
CA VAL A 32 -1.39 10.20 14.38
C VAL A 32 -0.02 9.70 14.00
N THR A 33 0.41 8.66 14.70
CA THR A 33 1.63 7.88 14.43
C THR A 33 1.74 7.39 12.97
N ASP A 34 0.67 7.55 12.17
CA ASP A 34 0.54 7.08 10.79
C ASP A 34 0.41 8.20 9.73
N LEU A 35 0.62 9.48 10.06
CA LEU A 35 0.60 10.58 9.06
C LEU A 35 1.86 10.59 8.17
N LYS A 36 1.91 9.65 7.23
CA LYS A 36 2.82 9.65 6.06
C LYS A 36 2.19 9.04 4.82
N GLU A 37 0.86 8.86 4.80
CA GLU A 37 0.17 8.29 3.65
C GLU A 37 0.40 9.17 2.42
N MET A 38 0.90 8.54 1.36
CA MET A 38 1.02 9.18 0.07
C MET A 38 -0.22 8.91 -0.77
N ARG A 39 -0.76 9.97 -1.37
CA ARG A 39 -1.84 9.90 -2.36
C ARG A 39 -1.33 10.43 -3.69
N ILE A 40 -1.67 9.73 -4.76
CA ILE A 40 -1.30 10.12 -6.12
C ILE A 40 -2.60 10.34 -6.90
N PHE A 41 -2.86 11.59 -7.27
CA PHE A 41 -4.04 11.98 -8.06
C PHE A 41 -3.68 11.92 -9.54
N LEU A 42 -4.39 11.07 -10.27
CA LEU A 42 -4.17 10.81 -11.68
C LEU A 42 -5.08 11.69 -12.54
N LYS A 43 -4.58 12.09 -13.71
CA LYS A 43 -5.29 12.97 -14.66
C LYS A 43 -6.62 12.41 -15.16
N ASP A 44 -6.81 11.11 -15.11
CA ASP A 44 -8.05 10.43 -15.52
C ASP A 44 -9.14 10.43 -14.43
N GLY A 45 -8.98 11.24 -13.36
CA GLY A 45 -9.97 11.37 -12.30
C GLY A 45 -9.90 10.27 -11.24
N LYS A 46 -8.81 9.47 -11.21
CA LYS A 46 -8.61 8.41 -10.22
C LYS A 46 -7.57 8.81 -9.17
N ILE A 47 -7.64 8.16 -8.01
CA ILE A 47 -6.59 8.21 -6.99
C ILE A 47 -5.92 6.83 -6.93
N TYR A 48 -4.62 6.79 -7.21
CA TYR A 48 -3.86 5.54 -7.33
C TYR A 48 -4.01 4.65 -6.10
N GLY A 49 -4.24 3.35 -6.31
CA GLY A 49 -4.34 2.35 -5.24
C GLY A 49 -5.63 2.44 -4.42
N THR A 50 -6.65 3.17 -4.91
CA THR A 50 -7.94 3.30 -4.21
C THR A 50 -9.10 3.21 -5.20
N ASN A 51 -10.31 2.98 -4.68
CA ASN A 51 -11.56 3.09 -5.45
C ASN A 51 -12.11 4.52 -5.49
N LEU A 52 -11.35 5.51 -4.97
CA LEU A 52 -11.78 6.89 -4.94
C LEU A 52 -11.57 7.56 -6.29
N LEU A 53 -12.52 8.41 -6.64
CA LEU A 53 -12.49 9.25 -7.83
C LEU A 53 -12.35 10.72 -7.42
N TRP A 54 -12.00 11.59 -8.35
CA TRP A 54 -11.98 13.02 -8.11
C TRP A 54 -12.45 13.79 -9.35
N THR A 55 -12.96 14.98 -9.08
CA THR A 55 -13.23 16.03 -10.07
C THR A 55 -12.89 17.37 -9.42
N LYS A 56 -12.88 18.47 -10.18
CA LYS A 56 -12.57 19.79 -9.59
C LYS A 56 -13.44 20.10 -8.37
N GLY A 57 -12.77 20.33 -7.24
CA GLY A 57 -13.34 20.66 -5.93
C GLY A 57 -13.93 19.49 -5.13
N VAL A 58 -13.95 18.24 -5.64
CA VAL A 58 -14.57 17.10 -4.94
C VAL A 58 -13.80 15.78 -5.13
N ILE A 59 -13.62 15.04 -4.04
CA ILE A 59 -13.24 13.61 -4.03
C ILE A 59 -14.49 12.77 -3.79
N ILE A 60 -14.67 11.70 -4.54
CA ILE A 60 -15.88 10.86 -4.55
C ILE A 60 -15.50 9.45 -4.09
N ASP A 61 -16.23 8.95 -3.09
CA ASP A 61 -16.21 7.54 -2.72
C ASP A 61 -17.46 6.85 -3.29
N PRO A 62 -17.35 6.06 -4.36
CA PRO A 62 -18.50 5.40 -4.97
C PRO A 62 -19.06 4.26 -4.11
N ILE A 63 -18.27 3.68 -3.20
CA ILE A 63 -18.68 2.58 -2.33
C ILE A 63 -19.52 3.13 -1.18
N GLN A 64 -19.01 4.16 -0.50
CA GLN A 64 -19.71 4.83 0.61
C GLN A 64 -20.72 5.88 0.13
N LYS A 65 -20.76 6.15 -1.18
CA LYS A 65 -21.62 7.17 -1.82
C LYS A 65 -21.45 8.56 -1.19
N THR A 66 -20.21 8.93 -0.88
CA THR A 66 -19.88 10.24 -0.33
C THR A 66 -19.16 11.12 -1.33
N SER A 67 -19.34 12.44 -1.20
CA SER A 67 -18.62 13.47 -1.94
C SER A 67 -17.95 14.41 -0.95
N SER A 68 -16.63 14.39 -0.89
CA SER A 68 -15.81 15.19 0.01
C SER A 68 -15.29 16.42 -0.71
N LYS A 69 -15.68 17.61 -0.26
CA LYS A 69 -15.15 18.84 -0.82
C LYS A 69 -13.67 18.96 -0.51
N TYR A 70 -12.92 19.60 -1.41
CA TYR A 70 -11.55 19.99 -1.14
C TYR A 70 -11.23 21.42 -1.55
N GLU A 71 -10.20 21.96 -0.94
CA GLU A 71 -9.61 23.26 -1.23
C GLU A 71 -8.09 23.13 -1.26
N ILE A 72 -7.44 23.81 -2.21
CA ILE A 72 -5.98 23.86 -2.34
C ILE A 72 -5.51 25.25 -1.93
N LYS A 73 -4.49 25.34 -1.07
CA LYS A 73 -3.90 26.61 -0.61
C LYS A 73 -2.39 26.56 -0.60
N ASP A 74 -1.77 27.67 -0.97
CA ASP A 74 -0.35 27.90 -0.73
C ASP A 74 -0.15 28.60 0.62
N ILE A 75 0.68 28.00 1.48
CA ILE A 75 0.97 28.48 2.83
C ILE A 75 2.49 28.35 3.03
N ASN A 76 3.17 29.44 3.39
CA ASN A 76 4.62 29.47 3.64
C ASN A 76 5.46 28.82 2.52
N GLY A 77 5.09 29.05 1.25
CA GLY A 77 5.80 28.52 0.09
C GLY A 77 5.59 27.02 -0.19
N SER A 78 4.64 26.38 0.49
CA SER A 78 4.22 24.99 0.23
C SER A 78 2.74 24.95 -0.15
N THR A 79 2.37 24.04 -1.05
CA THR A 79 0.98 23.82 -1.46
C THR A 79 0.34 22.72 -0.61
N TYR A 80 -0.87 22.98 -0.12
CA TYR A 80 -1.64 22.09 0.74
C TYR A 80 -3.03 21.82 0.18
N LEU A 81 -3.49 20.59 0.31
CA LEU A 81 -4.84 20.12 0.00
C LEU A 81 -5.58 19.87 1.30
N PHE A 82 -6.73 20.50 1.48
CA PHE A 82 -7.65 20.28 2.58
C PHE A 82 -8.88 19.59 2.02
N TYR A 83 -9.18 18.36 2.43
CA TYR A 83 -10.41 17.70 1.99
C TYR A 83 -11.21 17.12 3.15
N GLU A 84 -12.53 17.10 3.01
CA GLU A 84 -13.45 16.56 4.01
C GLU A 84 -13.19 15.06 4.24
N TRP A 85 -12.70 14.70 5.43
CA TRP A 85 -12.60 13.32 5.88
C TRP A 85 -13.95 12.84 6.42
N LYS A 86 -14.72 12.19 5.55
CA LYS A 86 -16.00 11.58 5.88
C LYS A 86 -15.78 10.15 6.40
N SER A 87 -15.41 10.04 7.67
CA SER A 87 -15.20 8.76 8.37
C SER A 87 -16.54 8.12 8.81
N GLY A 88 -16.46 6.94 9.44
CA GLY A 88 -17.62 6.30 10.07
C GLY A 88 -18.34 7.19 11.09
N ASP A 89 -17.64 8.08 11.79
CA ASP A 89 -18.27 9.05 12.70
C ASP A 89 -19.12 10.08 11.95
N TYR A 90 -18.70 10.49 10.75
CA TYR A 90 -19.53 11.32 9.87
C TYR A 90 -20.77 10.55 9.41
N ALA A 91 -20.57 9.37 8.84
CA ALA A 91 -21.65 8.59 8.21
C ALA A 91 -22.66 8.00 9.21
N LEU A 92 -22.20 7.57 10.38
CA LEU A 92 -23.00 6.84 11.38
C LEU A 92 -23.48 7.74 12.52
N ARG A 93 -22.72 8.79 12.88
CA ARG A 93 -23.02 9.67 14.03
C ARG A 93 -23.42 11.08 13.63
N GLY A 94 -23.43 11.40 12.32
CA GLY A 94 -23.83 12.72 11.81
C GLY A 94 -22.90 13.86 12.23
N MET A 95 -21.67 13.54 12.65
CA MET A 95 -20.69 14.54 13.05
C MET A 95 -20.18 15.33 11.84
N LYS A 96 -19.75 16.59 12.04
CA LYS A 96 -19.07 17.34 10.98
C LYS A 96 -17.73 16.65 10.65
N PRO A 97 -17.37 16.52 9.36
CA PRO A 97 -16.13 15.88 8.98
C PRO A 97 -14.94 16.77 9.40
N TRP A 98 -13.86 16.14 9.84
CA TRP A 98 -12.57 16.82 9.93
C TRP A 98 -12.01 17.02 8.52
N LEU A 99 -11.01 17.86 8.37
CA LEU A 99 -10.25 18.05 7.14
C LEU A 99 -8.95 17.27 7.23
N CYS A 100 -8.74 16.36 6.28
CA CYS A 100 -7.43 15.77 6.05
C CYS A 100 -6.57 16.80 5.31
N VAL A 101 -5.39 17.09 5.85
CA VAL A 101 -4.44 18.03 5.26
C VAL A 101 -3.33 17.22 4.58
N LEU A 102 -3.12 17.44 3.29
CA LEU A 102 -1.98 16.89 2.56
C LEU A 102 -1.07 17.99 2.05
N LYS A 103 0.23 17.80 2.14
CA LYS A 103 1.25 18.65 1.53
C LYS A 103 1.63 18.10 0.16
N LYS A 104 1.74 18.96 -0.85
CA LYS A 104 2.19 18.57 -2.19
C LYS A 104 3.67 18.18 -2.15
N VAL A 105 3.98 17.01 -2.71
CA VAL A 105 5.34 16.48 -2.83
C VAL A 105 5.89 16.80 -4.21
N ASP A 106 5.11 16.53 -5.26
CA ASP A 106 5.44 16.89 -6.64
C ASP A 106 4.17 17.00 -7.50
N SER A 107 4.32 17.55 -8.71
CA SER A 107 3.22 17.77 -9.67
C SER A 107 3.33 16.89 -10.92
N SER A 108 4.05 15.76 -10.84
CA SER A 108 4.27 14.89 -12.00
C SER A 108 2.97 14.23 -12.44
N ASP A 109 2.81 14.03 -13.74
CA ASP A 109 1.70 13.24 -14.28
C ASP A 109 2.07 11.75 -14.27
N TYR A 110 1.67 11.08 -13.19
CA TYR A 110 1.91 9.65 -12.96
C TYR A 110 1.12 8.74 -13.92
N THR A 111 0.29 9.28 -14.81
CA THR A 111 -0.31 8.49 -15.91
C THR A 111 0.67 8.24 -17.06
N ILE A 112 1.73 9.05 -17.17
CA ILE A 112 2.71 9.01 -18.27
C ILE A 112 4.17 8.94 -17.79
N VAL A 113 4.46 9.37 -16.57
CA VAL A 113 5.80 9.31 -15.97
C VAL A 113 5.89 8.13 -15.00
N GLU A 114 6.99 7.38 -15.03
CA GLU A 114 7.26 6.41 -13.97
C GLU A 114 7.49 7.14 -12.64
N ALA A 115 6.67 6.83 -11.67
CA ALA A 115 6.78 7.35 -10.32
C ALA A 115 8.17 7.12 -9.72
N PRO A 116 8.71 8.05 -8.90
CA PRO A 116 9.78 7.73 -7.98
C PRO A 116 9.33 6.59 -7.05
N ARG A 117 10.07 5.48 -7.06
CA ARG A 117 9.78 4.29 -6.27
C ARG A 117 10.70 4.23 -5.05
N LYS A 118 10.16 3.79 -3.92
CA LYS A 118 10.96 3.31 -2.80
C LYS A 118 11.65 2.03 -3.24
N GLU A 119 12.96 1.97 -3.06
CA GLU A 119 13.79 0.84 -3.42
C GLU A 119 14.51 0.31 -2.18
N ASP A 120 14.68 -1.01 -2.13
CA ASP A 120 15.54 -1.70 -1.21
C ASP A 120 16.89 -2.00 -1.86
N ARG A 121 17.88 -2.33 -1.02
CA ARG A 121 19.05 -3.07 -1.49
C ARG A 121 18.61 -4.44 -2.00
N ILE A 122 19.05 -4.87 -3.19
CA ILE A 122 18.72 -6.20 -3.75
C ILE A 122 19.95 -7.01 -4.20
N ASP A 123 21.16 -6.49 -4.05
CA ASP A 123 22.43 -7.12 -4.45
C ASP A 123 22.96 -8.14 -3.42
N TYR A 124 22.06 -8.85 -2.74
CA TYR A 124 22.46 -9.86 -1.75
C TYR A 124 23.12 -11.07 -2.46
N PRO A 125 24.20 -11.62 -1.89
CA PRO A 125 24.78 -12.86 -2.41
C PRO A 125 23.78 -14.01 -2.26
N PHE A 126 23.81 -14.94 -3.20
CA PHE A 126 22.98 -16.14 -3.13
C PHE A 126 23.45 -17.05 -1.99
N VAL A 127 22.50 -17.41 -1.12
CA VAL A 127 22.65 -18.38 -0.05
C VAL A 127 21.48 -19.33 -0.14
N ALA A 128 21.74 -20.62 -0.27
CA ALA A 128 20.71 -21.64 -0.34
C ALA A 128 19.96 -21.77 1.01
N ASP A 129 18.66 -22.03 0.92
CA ASP A 129 17.77 -22.35 2.04
C ASP A 129 16.85 -23.50 1.61
N PRO A 130 17.17 -24.76 1.96
CA PRO A 130 16.35 -25.90 1.54
C PRO A 130 14.90 -25.83 2.05
N GLN A 131 14.61 -25.10 3.13
CA GLN A 131 13.26 -25.03 3.70
C GLN A 131 12.28 -24.29 2.78
N VAL A 132 12.78 -23.33 2.00
CA VAL A 132 11.98 -22.46 1.13
C VAL A 132 11.50 -23.17 -0.14
N LEU A 133 12.15 -24.28 -0.51
CA LEU A 133 11.88 -25.00 -1.75
C LEU A 133 10.50 -25.67 -1.75
N GLY A 134 9.89 -25.72 -2.94
CA GLY A 134 8.60 -26.33 -3.19
C GLY A 134 7.49 -25.32 -3.47
N ARG A 135 6.26 -25.82 -3.49
CA ARG A 135 5.05 -25.03 -3.75
C ARG A 135 4.40 -24.54 -2.46
N TRP A 136 3.96 -23.30 -2.55
CA TRP A 136 3.32 -22.55 -1.49
C TRP A 136 2.03 -21.92 -2.01
N GLU A 137 0.94 -22.05 -1.27
CA GLU A 137 -0.37 -21.49 -1.62
C GLU A 137 -0.82 -20.46 -0.59
N SER A 138 -1.26 -19.30 -1.05
CA SER A 138 -1.72 -18.22 -0.17
C SER A 138 -3.03 -18.60 0.52
N VAL A 139 -3.04 -18.51 1.84
CA VAL A 139 -4.19 -18.87 2.69
C VAL A 139 -4.75 -17.69 3.47
N ASP A 140 -3.95 -16.66 3.74
CA ASP A 140 -4.41 -15.46 4.46
C ASP A 140 -3.44 -14.27 4.27
N VAL A 141 -3.78 -13.12 4.86
CA VAL A 141 -2.89 -11.99 5.08
C VAL A 141 -2.95 -11.51 6.54
N ALA A 142 -1.84 -10.98 7.04
CA ALA A 142 -1.70 -10.46 8.40
C ALA A 142 -0.83 -9.20 8.41
N ILE A 143 -1.11 -8.25 9.33
CA ILE A 143 -0.27 -7.06 9.49
C ILE A 143 1.09 -7.46 10.08
N LYS A 144 1.09 -8.30 11.11
CA LYS A 144 2.29 -8.91 11.68
C LYS A 144 2.19 -10.44 11.63
N PRO A 145 3.32 -11.17 11.56
CA PRO A 145 3.30 -12.63 11.61
C PRO A 145 2.59 -13.21 12.85
N GLU A 146 2.63 -12.49 13.97
CA GLU A 146 2.02 -12.90 15.23
C GLU A 146 0.48 -12.81 15.23
N ASP A 147 -0.10 -12.07 14.29
CA ASP A 147 -1.55 -11.89 14.18
C ASP A 147 -2.23 -13.07 13.45
N PHE A 148 -1.45 -13.98 12.84
CA PHE A 148 -1.99 -15.14 12.12
C PHE A 148 -2.45 -16.24 13.07
N ASN A 149 -3.69 -16.72 12.85
CA ASN A 149 -4.24 -17.89 13.51
C ASN A 149 -4.84 -18.83 12.45
N PRO A 150 -4.33 -20.06 12.29
CA PRO A 150 -4.80 -20.98 11.24
C PRO A 150 -6.27 -21.39 11.40
N GLY A 151 -6.86 -21.25 12.59
CA GLY A 151 -8.28 -21.52 12.85
C GLY A 151 -9.23 -20.41 12.40
N THR A 152 -8.72 -19.23 12.04
CA THR A 152 -9.52 -18.06 11.64
C THR A 152 -8.85 -17.34 10.48
N THR A 153 -9.52 -17.24 9.34
CA THR A 153 -9.00 -16.50 8.18
C THR A 153 -9.46 -15.04 8.22
N ASN A 154 -8.54 -14.09 8.07
CA ASN A 154 -8.89 -12.68 7.91
C ASN A 154 -9.55 -12.41 6.54
N TYR A 155 -9.10 -13.12 5.50
CA TYR A 155 -9.62 -12.97 4.14
C TYR A 155 -9.89 -14.32 3.45
N PRO A 156 -10.94 -14.42 2.61
CA PRO A 156 -11.13 -15.59 1.77
C PRO A 156 -9.96 -15.77 0.79
N ALA A 157 -9.45 -17.00 0.66
CA ALA A 157 -8.36 -17.30 -0.28
C ALA A 157 -8.66 -16.91 -1.74
N SER A 158 -9.94 -16.90 -2.15
CA SER A 158 -10.39 -16.43 -3.46
C SER A 158 -10.10 -14.95 -3.72
N ASP A 159 -10.01 -14.13 -2.67
CA ASP A 159 -9.84 -12.68 -2.75
C ASP A 159 -8.39 -12.23 -2.66
N LEU A 160 -7.50 -13.11 -2.22
CA LEU A 160 -6.06 -12.85 -2.18
C LEU A 160 -5.49 -12.58 -3.57
N HIS A 161 -4.69 -11.53 -3.71
CA HIS A 161 -4.12 -11.14 -5.00
C HIS A 161 -2.98 -12.08 -5.42
N LEU A 162 -2.01 -12.31 -4.53
CA LEU A 162 -1.05 -13.40 -4.66
C LEU A 162 -1.76 -14.71 -4.34
N LYS A 163 -1.65 -15.70 -5.24
CA LYS A 163 -2.24 -17.04 -5.10
C LYS A 163 -1.23 -18.06 -4.61
N GLY A 164 0.03 -17.92 -4.99
CA GLY A 164 1.06 -18.86 -4.56
C GLY A 164 2.42 -18.59 -5.16
N LEU A 165 3.41 -19.29 -4.63
CA LEU A 165 4.80 -19.27 -5.07
C LEU A 165 5.26 -20.70 -5.34
N ASN A 166 6.01 -20.90 -6.41
CA ASN A 166 6.79 -22.11 -6.64
C ASN A 166 8.27 -21.72 -6.61
N ILE A 167 9.00 -22.25 -5.64
CA ILE A 167 10.39 -21.86 -5.36
C ILE A 167 11.29 -23.04 -5.64
N SER A 168 12.18 -22.86 -6.60
CA SER A 168 13.11 -23.88 -7.09
C SER A 168 14.54 -23.55 -6.68
N GLU A 169 15.44 -24.51 -6.86
CA GLU A 169 16.87 -24.33 -6.63
C GLU A 169 17.44 -23.18 -7.47
N ASN A 170 18.65 -22.74 -7.10
CA ASN A 170 19.43 -21.73 -7.83
C ASN A 170 18.73 -20.37 -7.97
N GLY A 171 17.93 -19.99 -6.97
CA GLY A 171 17.35 -18.65 -6.90
C GLY A 171 16.12 -18.44 -7.77
N SER A 172 15.50 -19.48 -8.35
CA SER A 172 14.34 -19.33 -9.23
C SER A 172 13.01 -19.33 -8.47
N ILE A 173 12.12 -18.38 -8.78
CA ILE A 173 10.75 -18.29 -8.26
C ILE A 173 9.76 -18.07 -9.40
N SER A 174 8.62 -18.77 -9.34
CA SER A 174 7.42 -18.43 -10.11
C SER A 174 6.30 -18.04 -9.16
N ALA A 175 5.62 -16.91 -9.44
CA ALA A 175 4.51 -16.40 -8.66
C ALA A 175 3.20 -16.45 -9.46
N SER A 176 2.10 -16.82 -8.80
CA SER A 176 0.76 -16.84 -9.41
C SER A 176 -0.13 -15.77 -8.78
N PHE A 177 -0.92 -15.07 -9.61
CA PHE A 177 -1.78 -13.96 -9.18
C PHE A 177 -3.22 -14.14 -9.68
N LYS A 178 -4.20 -13.54 -8.97
CA LYS A 178 -5.65 -13.67 -9.26
C LYS A 178 -6.02 -13.27 -10.70
N ASP A 179 -5.43 -12.18 -11.20
CA ASP A 179 -5.87 -11.54 -12.46
C ASP A 179 -4.78 -11.54 -13.55
N ARG A 180 -3.63 -12.19 -13.32
CA ARG A 180 -2.50 -12.22 -14.26
C ARG A 180 -1.88 -13.61 -14.27
N ALA A 181 -2.03 -14.27 -15.42
CA ALA A 181 -1.61 -15.67 -15.59
C ALA A 181 -0.09 -15.87 -15.50
N ASN A 182 0.71 -14.82 -15.67
CA ASN A 182 2.17 -14.80 -15.47
C ASN A 182 2.62 -13.34 -15.51
N GLU A 183 2.74 -12.66 -14.37
CA GLU A 183 3.63 -11.50 -14.35
C GLU A 183 5.05 -12.04 -14.32
N SER A 184 5.78 -11.79 -15.41
CA SER A 184 7.21 -12.00 -15.54
C SER A 184 8.02 -11.03 -14.67
N ASP A 185 7.53 -10.72 -13.48
CA ASP A 185 8.36 -10.07 -12.48
C ASP A 185 9.49 -11.06 -12.18
N THR A 186 10.72 -10.61 -12.42
CA THR A 186 11.93 -11.40 -12.22
C THR A 186 12.14 -11.52 -10.71
N TYR A 187 11.43 -12.48 -10.12
CA TYR A 187 11.63 -12.86 -8.73
C TYR A 187 12.81 -13.81 -8.65
N THR A 188 13.76 -13.46 -7.81
CA THR A 188 14.83 -14.36 -7.38
C THR A 188 14.77 -14.53 -5.87
N TRP A 189 15.59 -15.42 -5.31
CA TRP A 189 15.67 -15.58 -3.86
C TRP A 189 17.06 -15.88 -3.36
N THR A 190 17.27 -15.53 -2.10
CA THR A 190 18.40 -15.94 -1.27
C THR A 190 17.86 -16.21 0.13
N LYS A 191 18.65 -16.83 1.01
CA LYS A 191 18.20 -17.12 2.38
C LYS A 191 17.64 -15.89 3.08
N GLY A 192 16.38 -15.98 3.50
CA GLY A 192 15.62 -14.92 4.18
C GLY A 192 14.96 -13.87 3.29
N PHE A 193 15.21 -13.86 1.96
CA PHE A 193 14.64 -12.87 1.06
C PHE A 193 14.17 -13.43 -0.30
N VAL A 194 13.03 -12.91 -0.76
CA VAL A 194 12.64 -12.91 -2.17
C VAL A 194 12.94 -11.51 -2.73
N LEU A 195 13.60 -11.45 -3.88
CA LEU A 195 14.06 -10.23 -4.51
C LEU A 195 13.26 -9.98 -5.78
N CYS A 196 12.73 -8.78 -5.96
CA CYS A 196 12.07 -8.37 -7.20
C CYS A 196 12.97 -7.39 -7.95
N GLU A 197 13.55 -7.80 -9.08
CA GLU A 197 14.47 -6.95 -9.83
C GLU A 197 13.77 -5.73 -10.46
N ARG A 198 12.51 -5.91 -10.85
CA ARG A 198 11.69 -4.88 -11.50
C ARG A 198 11.34 -3.74 -10.56
N ASN A 199 10.94 -4.08 -9.32
CA ASN A 199 10.51 -3.11 -8.33
C ASN A 199 11.63 -2.73 -7.34
N LYS A 200 12.80 -3.36 -7.46
CA LYS A 200 13.95 -3.19 -6.56
C LYS A 200 13.54 -3.40 -5.10
N THR A 201 12.79 -4.47 -4.82
CA THR A 201 12.36 -4.80 -3.46
C THR A 201 13.01 -6.08 -2.96
N ALA A 202 13.29 -6.11 -1.65
CA ALA A 202 13.75 -7.29 -0.94
C ALA A 202 12.71 -7.65 0.13
N SER A 203 11.87 -8.62 -0.18
CA SER A 203 10.78 -9.11 0.66
C SER A 203 11.28 -10.20 1.59
N GLN A 204 11.19 -9.98 2.90
CA GLN A 204 11.53 -11.00 3.89
C GLN A 204 10.56 -12.18 3.83
N TYR A 205 11.05 -13.39 4.09
CA TYR A 205 10.21 -14.53 4.43
C TYR A 205 10.62 -15.16 5.75
N ILE A 206 9.62 -15.67 6.48
CA ILE A 206 9.82 -16.45 7.70
C ILE A 206 9.05 -17.76 7.53
N ILE A 207 9.69 -18.90 7.79
CA ILE A 207 9.03 -20.20 7.76
C ILE A 207 8.77 -20.67 9.19
N ARG A 208 7.54 -21.10 9.49
CA ARG A 208 7.16 -21.64 10.80
C ARG A 208 6.31 -22.89 10.62
N GLU A 209 6.42 -23.81 11.57
CA GLU A 209 5.49 -24.93 11.71
C GLU A 209 4.43 -24.57 12.75
N ILE A 210 3.17 -24.72 12.40
CA ILE A 210 2.02 -24.41 13.25
C ILE A 210 1.00 -25.53 13.04
N ASP A 211 0.62 -26.21 14.12
CA ASP A 211 -0.37 -27.30 14.11
C ASP A 211 -0.09 -28.38 13.05
N GLY A 212 1.19 -28.75 12.88
CA GLY A 212 1.63 -29.78 11.92
C GLY A 212 1.59 -29.35 10.45
N SER A 213 1.37 -28.06 10.16
CA SER A 213 1.46 -27.48 8.83
C SER A 213 2.63 -26.49 8.76
N THR A 214 3.32 -26.46 7.62
CA THR A 214 4.40 -25.49 7.37
C THR A 214 3.84 -24.26 6.67
N TYR A 215 4.14 -23.08 7.20
CA TYR A 215 3.70 -21.80 6.69
C TYR A 215 4.89 -20.88 6.39
N MET A 216 4.78 -20.12 5.32
CA MET A 216 5.64 -19.00 4.97
C MET A 216 4.89 -17.70 5.22
N PHE A 217 5.50 -16.83 6.02
CA PHE A 217 5.10 -15.46 6.23
C PHE A 217 5.91 -14.61 5.26
N PHE A 218 5.30 -14.27 4.13
CA PHE A 218 5.95 -13.55 3.04
C PHE A 218 5.63 -12.06 3.11
N GLN A 219 6.63 -11.23 3.39
CA GLN A 219 6.49 -9.78 3.44
C GLN A 219 6.14 -9.23 2.05
N TRP A 220 4.97 -8.60 1.93
CA TRP A 220 4.47 -8.10 0.66
C TRP A 220 4.88 -6.67 0.39
N LYS A 221 5.80 -6.49 -0.57
CA LYS A 221 6.28 -5.19 -1.03
C LYS A 221 5.80 -4.91 -2.46
N GLY A 222 4.49 -4.68 -2.59
CA GLY A 222 3.84 -4.33 -3.86
C GLY A 222 3.78 -2.81 -4.12
N GLY A 223 2.86 -2.39 -4.98
CA GLY A 223 2.66 -0.98 -5.37
C GLY A 223 2.48 -0.02 -4.18
N ASP A 224 1.77 -0.45 -3.14
CA ASP A 224 1.58 0.37 -1.93
C ASP A 224 2.89 0.66 -1.19
N TYR A 225 3.81 -0.31 -1.15
CA TYR A 225 5.12 -0.12 -0.56
C TYR A 225 5.98 0.82 -1.43
N VAL A 226 6.12 0.50 -2.72
CA VAL A 226 7.03 1.21 -3.61
C VAL A 226 6.57 2.61 -3.96
N LEU A 227 5.26 2.85 -4.10
CA LEU A 227 4.72 4.13 -4.58
C LEU A 227 4.14 4.98 -3.45
N ARG A 228 3.49 4.32 -2.48
CA ARG A 228 2.75 5.00 -1.41
C ARG A 228 3.49 5.06 -0.09
N ASN A 229 4.69 4.46 -0.01
CA ASN A 229 5.51 4.39 1.20
C ASN A 229 4.76 3.78 2.40
N MET A 230 3.85 2.84 2.12
CA MET A 230 3.16 2.10 3.18
C MET A 230 4.08 1.02 3.74
N GLU A 231 3.93 0.72 5.03
CA GLU A 231 4.59 -0.45 5.62
C GLU A 231 3.99 -1.74 5.02
N PRO A 232 4.85 -2.73 4.71
CA PRO A 232 4.38 -3.98 4.12
C PRO A 232 3.63 -4.83 5.15
N HIS A 233 2.61 -5.55 4.69
CA HIS A 233 1.96 -6.62 5.44
C HIS A 233 2.52 -7.98 5.00
N TYR A 234 2.04 -9.08 5.58
CA TYR A 234 2.46 -10.43 5.26
C TYR A 234 1.36 -11.20 4.56
N TYR A 235 1.70 -11.84 3.44
CA TYR A 235 0.93 -12.98 2.94
C TYR A 235 1.33 -14.21 3.73
N ILE A 236 0.33 -15.01 4.08
CA ILE A 236 0.52 -16.30 4.71
C ILE A 236 0.35 -17.35 3.64
N LEU A 237 1.41 -18.10 3.36
CA LEU A 237 1.37 -19.19 2.39
C LEU A 237 1.57 -20.52 3.11
N LYS A 238 0.74 -21.51 2.80
CA LYS A 238 0.88 -22.88 3.29
C LYS A 238 1.67 -23.70 2.29
N LYS A 239 2.60 -24.53 2.77
CA LYS A 239 3.31 -25.50 1.93
C LYS A 239 2.36 -26.62 1.53
N VAL A 240 2.37 -27.00 0.24
CA VAL A 240 1.44 -28.02 -0.32
C VAL A 240 2.14 -29.22 -0.96
N ASP A 241 3.47 -29.25 -0.91
CA ASP A 241 4.33 -30.34 -1.38
C ASP A 241 5.11 -30.98 -0.22
#